data_AF-A0A1V5KH52-F1
#
_entry.id   AF-A0A1V5KH52-F1
#
_cell.length_a   1.000
_cell.length_b   1.000
_cell.length_c   1.000
_cell.angle_alpha   90.00
_cell.angle_beta   90.00
_cell.angle_gamma   90.00
#
_symmetry.space_group_name_H-M   'P 1'
#
loop_
_entity.id
_entity.type
_entity.pdbx_description
1 polymer ?
#
loop_
_entity_poly.entity_id
_entity_poly.type
_entity_poly.pdbx_seq_one_letter_code
_entity_poly.pdbx_strand_id
1 'polypeptide(L)'
;MLGALIYAFLTVTLKANQNVTGLTLTIFGTGLASLIGENLLSGGKTTVAFSEPLKAAFARIRIPGLADIPYVGRLLFDNNIFVIIGIAAAVLMGLYLNHTRRGLNLRAIGENPAAADAAGINVTLYKYVHILLGGGICGLGGGYVCFVTCKGLWVQNCVGGLGWIAVALVIFASWSPYRAMFGSLVFGALSVLQFYKPAFLRGVSAPIFTMLPFLVTAAVLVITSVRMSKERVQPKGCGVNYDREER
;
A
#
# COMPACT_ATOMS: atom_id res chain seq x y z
N MET A 1 -3.33 -12.08 -3.74
CA MET A 1 -4.10 -13.00 -2.86
C MET A 1 -3.32 -14.27 -2.51
N LEU A 2 -2.81 -15.05 -3.48
CA LEU A 2 -2.04 -16.27 -3.20
C LEU A 2 -0.84 -16.04 -2.24
N GLY A 3 -0.01 -15.03 -2.48
CA GLY A 3 1.10 -14.70 -1.56
C GLY A 3 0.63 -14.34 -0.15
N ALA A 4 -0.53 -13.69 -0.01
CA ALA A 4 -1.09 -13.36 1.30
C ALA A 4 -1.63 -14.60 2.03
N LEU A 5 -2.11 -15.60 1.30
CA LEU A 5 -2.52 -16.88 1.86
C LEU A 5 -1.31 -17.65 2.38
N ILE A 6 -0.22 -17.71 1.61
CA ILE A 6 1.05 -18.31 2.04
C ILE A 6 1.56 -17.59 3.30
N TYR A 7 1.55 -16.25 3.29
CA TYR A 7 1.96 -15.46 4.45
C TYR A 7 1.09 -15.74 5.68
N ALA A 8 -0.24 -15.75 5.53
CA ALA A 8 -1.16 -16.05 6.61
C ALA A 8 -0.94 -17.47 7.15
N PHE A 9 -0.72 -18.46 6.28
CA PHE A 9 -0.45 -19.83 6.70
C PHE A 9 0.83 -19.95 7.52
N LEU A 10 1.92 -19.35 7.04
CA LEU A 10 3.21 -19.38 7.74
C LEU A 10 3.15 -18.63 9.09
N THR A 11 2.51 -17.47 9.13
CA THR A 11 2.53 -16.61 10.32
C THR A 11 1.45 -16.94 11.34
N VAL A 12 0.25 -17.32 10.89
CA VAL A 12 -0.90 -17.57 11.77
C VAL A 12 -0.96 -19.04 12.20
N THR A 13 -0.70 -20.00 11.30
CA THR A 13 -0.76 -21.43 11.64
C THR A 13 0.57 -21.97 12.11
N LEU A 14 1.68 -21.68 11.41
CA LEU A 14 3.00 -22.17 11.80
C LEU A 14 3.72 -21.26 12.80
N LYS A 15 3.10 -20.14 13.20
CA LYS A 15 3.68 -19.15 14.13
C LYS A 15 5.12 -18.75 13.74
N ALA A 16 5.40 -18.65 12.44
CA ALA A 16 6.69 -18.18 11.95
C ALA A 16 6.84 -16.67 12.16
N ASN A 17 8.07 -16.19 12.26
CA ASN A 17 8.35 -14.76 12.47
C ASN A 17 7.81 -13.92 11.30
N GLN A 18 6.93 -12.96 11.60
CA GLN A 18 6.23 -12.12 10.61
C GLN A 18 7.17 -11.25 9.77
N ASN A 19 8.28 -10.80 10.33
CA ASN A 19 9.24 -9.93 9.63
C ASN A 19 10.10 -10.76 8.67
N VAL A 20 10.61 -11.90 9.15
CA VAL A 20 11.45 -12.80 8.33
C VAL A 20 10.62 -13.37 7.18
N THR A 21 9.42 -13.89 7.47
CA THR A 21 8.53 -14.41 6.43
C THR A 21 8.13 -13.35 5.40
N GLY A 22 7.87 -12.12 5.83
CA GLY A 22 7.55 -11.01 4.93
C GLY A 22 8.72 -10.63 4.01
N LEU A 23 9.93 -10.56 4.55
CA LEU A 23 11.15 -10.30 3.79
C LEU A 23 11.42 -11.42 2.78
N THR A 24 11.37 -12.68 3.21
CA THR A 24 11.55 -13.84 2.35
C THR A 24 10.53 -13.87 1.22
N LEU A 25 9.26 -13.60 1.53
CA LEU A 25 8.19 -13.59 0.51
C LEU A 25 8.37 -12.45 -0.49
N THR A 26 8.93 -11.32 -0.06
CA THR A 26 9.26 -10.19 -0.94
C THR A 26 10.36 -10.59 -1.92
N ILE A 27 11.46 -11.16 -1.43
CA ILE A 27 12.58 -11.63 -2.25
C ILE A 27 12.09 -12.72 -3.23
N PHE A 28 11.36 -13.71 -2.72
CA PHE A 28 10.74 -14.76 -3.53
C PHE A 28 9.84 -14.19 -4.62
N GLY A 29 8.96 -13.23 -4.27
CA GLY A 29 8.07 -12.57 -5.22
C GLY A 29 8.82 -11.80 -6.30
N THR A 30 9.88 -11.07 -5.94
CA THR A 30 10.71 -10.33 -6.91
C THR A 30 11.49 -11.27 -7.84
N GLY A 31 12.01 -12.38 -7.33
CA GLY A 31 12.71 -13.39 -8.12
C GLY A 31 11.75 -14.11 -9.07
N LEU A 32 10.58 -14.53 -8.58
CA LEU A 32 9.56 -15.19 -9.39
C LEU A 32 9.03 -14.26 -10.50
N ALA A 33 8.79 -12.99 -10.17
CA ALA A 33 8.39 -11.99 -11.17
C ALA A 33 9.46 -11.81 -12.24
N SER A 34 10.74 -11.73 -11.86
CA SER A 34 11.86 -11.59 -12.81
C SER A 34 12.00 -12.82 -13.71
N LEU A 35 11.91 -14.03 -13.15
CA LEU A 35 11.99 -15.27 -13.91
C LEU A 35 10.84 -15.40 -14.92
N ILE A 36 9.61 -15.08 -14.52
CA ILE A 36 8.46 -15.10 -15.43
C ILE A 36 8.64 -14.03 -16.52
N GLY A 37 9.07 -12.83 -16.14
CA GLY A 37 9.35 -11.74 -17.08
C GLY A 37 10.39 -12.12 -18.13
N GLU A 38 11.54 -12.64 -17.71
CA GLU A 38 12.66 -13.03 -18.59
C GLU A 38 12.27 -14.18 -19.53
N ASN A 39 11.55 -15.20 -19.04
CA ASN A 39 11.03 -16.27 -19.88
C ASN A 39 10.04 -15.75 -20.94
N LEU A 40 9.19 -14.79 -20.58
CA LEU A 40 8.25 -14.17 -21.52
C LEU A 40 8.95 -13.28 -22.56
N LEU A 41 10.08 -12.64 -22.22
CA LEU A 41 10.91 -11.89 -23.17
C LEU A 41 11.71 -12.82 -24.10
N SER A 42 12.19 -13.95 -23.58
CA SER A 42 13.03 -14.92 -24.32
C SER A 42 12.28 -15.63 -25.45
N GLY A 43 10.94 -15.58 -25.47
CA GLY A 43 10.08 -16.10 -26.54
C GLY A 43 10.03 -15.25 -27.83
N GLY A 44 11.01 -14.37 -28.08
CA GLY A 44 11.13 -13.60 -29.33
C GLY A 44 10.39 -12.25 -29.36
N LYS A 45 9.93 -11.73 -28.22
CA LYS A 45 9.27 -10.41 -28.14
C LYS A 45 10.21 -9.40 -27.47
N THR A 46 10.58 -8.34 -28.21
CA THR A 46 11.42 -7.23 -27.70
C THR A 46 10.74 -6.41 -26.60
N THR A 47 9.41 -6.48 -26.49
CA THR A 47 8.64 -5.95 -25.36
C THR A 47 7.44 -6.86 -25.06
N VAL A 48 7.28 -7.26 -23.81
CA VAL A 48 6.05 -7.92 -23.34
C VAL A 48 5.07 -6.83 -22.97
N ALA A 49 4.23 -6.47 -23.94
CA ALA A 49 3.11 -5.59 -23.75
C ALA A 49 1.86 -6.42 -23.41
N PHE A 50 1.12 -6.03 -22.38
CA PHE A 50 -0.26 -6.50 -22.21
C PHE A 50 -1.09 -6.15 -23.46
N SER A 51 -2.07 -6.99 -23.81
CA SER A 51 -2.90 -6.81 -25.01
C SER A 51 -3.54 -5.41 -25.04
N GLU A 52 -3.60 -4.79 -26.22
CA GLU A 52 -4.24 -3.47 -26.41
C GLU A 52 -5.63 -3.33 -25.79
N PRO A 53 -6.54 -4.33 -25.84
CA PRO A 53 -7.82 -4.24 -25.16
C PRO A 53 -7.72 -4.18 -23.63
N LEU A 54 -6.72 -4.82 -23.00
CA LEU A 54 -6.49 -4.69 -21.55
C LEU A 54 -5.94 -3.30 -21.22
N LYS A 55 -5.03 -2.77 -22.05
CA LYS A 55 -4.52 -1.40 -21.89
C LYS A 55 -5.63 -0.35 -22.03
N ALA A 56 -6.58 -0.58 -22.95
CA ALA A 56 -7.76 0.28 -23.12
C ALA A 56 -8.77 0.13 -21.98
N ALA A 57 -8.99 -1.08 -21.46
CA ALA A 57 -9.89 -1.32 -20.32
C ALA A 57 -9.39 -0.68 -19.01
N PHE A 58 -8.07 -0.51 -18.86
CA PHE A 58 -7.44 0.20 -17.73
C PHE A 58 -6.91 1.58 -18.11
N ALA A 59 -7.22 2.09 -19.31
CA ALA A 59 -6.99 3.48 -19.67
C ALA A 59 -8.07 4.36 -19.02
N ARG A 60 -7.80 5.66 -18.86
CA ARG A 60 -8.64 6.63 -18.15
C ARG A 60 -10.13 6.47 -18.49
N ILE A 61 -10.92 5.94 -17.56
CA ILE A 61 -12.37 5.93 -17.67
C ILE A 61 -12.85 7.30 -17.20
N ARG A 62 -13.11 8.20 -18.15
CA ARG A 62 -13.73 9.50 -17.88
C ARG A 62 -15.22 9.26 -17.64
N ILE A 63 -15.69 9.46 -16.42
CA ILE A 63 -17.13 9.40 -16.10
C ILE A 63 -17.73 10.77 -16.50
N PRO A 64 -18.56 10.85 -17.57
CA PRO A 64 -19.16 12.11 -17.99
C PRO A 64 -20.17 12.59 -16.94
N GLY A 65 -20.14 13.87 -16.57
CA GLY A 65 -21.05 14.50 -15.61
C GLY A 65 -20.42 14.91 -14.27
N LEU A 66 -19.54 14.09 -13.66
CA LEU A 66 -18.82 14.46 -12.42
C LEU A 66 -17.40 15.03 -12.68
N ALA A 67 -16.85 14.79 -13.87
CA ALA A 67 -15.53 15.30 -14.28
C ALA A 67 -15.55 16.80 -14.65
N ASP A 68 -16.73 17.39 -14.83
CA ASP A 68 -16.89 18.78 -15.27
C ASP A 68 -16.99 19.78 -14.10
N ILE A 69 -16.90 19.30 -12.84
CA ILE A 69 -16.76 20.18 -11.67
C ILE A 69 -15.31 20.75 -11.66
N PRO A 70 -15.12 22.07 -11.68
CA PRO A 70 -13.79 22.67 -11.75
C PRO A 70 -12.93 22.31 -10.52
N TYR A 71 -11.64 22.11 -10.76
CA TYR A 71 -10.61 21.67 -9.80
C TYR A 71 -10.82 20.29 -9.15
N VAL A 72 -11.93 20.04 -8.47
CA VAL A 72 -12.16 18.78 -7.72
C VAL A 72 -12.63 17.65 -8.64
N GLY A 73 -13.51 17.97 -9.61
CA GLY A 73 -14.04 17.01 -10.59
C GLY A 73 -12.95 16.47 -11.51
N ARG A 74 -12.12 17.37 -12.06
CA ARG A 74 -10.98 16.99 -12.91
C ARG A 74 -9.87 16.26 -12.13
N LEU A 75 -9.57 16.68 -10.90
CA LEU A 75 -8.49 16.08 -10.10
C LEU A 75 -8.87 14.74 -9.47
N LEU A 76 -10.16 14.39 -9.36
CA LEU A 76 -10.61 13.09 -8.84
C LEU A 76 -11.16 12.16 -9.94
N PHE A 77 -11.86 12.69 -10.95
CA PHE A 77 -12.61 11.91 -11.94
C PHE A 77 -12.01 11.90 -13.37
N ASP A 78 -10.83 12.51 -13.59
CA ASP A 78 -9.98 12.29 -14.78
C ASP A 78 -8.79 11.34 -14.47
N ASN A 79 -8.92 10.53 -13.41
CA ASN A 79 -7.90 9.57 -13.00
C ASN A 79 -8.21 8.16 -13.44
N ASN A 80 -7.18 7.32 -13.38
CA ASN A 80 -7.30 5.90 -13.64
C ASN A 80 -8.19 5.21 -12.59
N ILE A 81 -8.90 4.14 -12.96
CA ILE A 81 -9.88 3.43 -12.10
C ILE A 81 -9.27 2.98 -10.76
N PHE A 82 -7.97 2.68 -10.76
CA PHE A 82 -7.19 2.34 -9.57
C PHE A 82 -7.13 3.45 -8.52
N VAL A 83 -7.13 4.73 -8.93
CA VAL A 83 -7.12 5.86 -7.99
C VAL A 83 -8.47 5.97 -7.29
N ILE A 84 -9.55 5.81 -8.04
CA ILE A 84 -10.91 5.80 -7.49
C ILE A 84 -11.08 4.63 -6.51
N ILE A 85 -10.63 3.44 -6.90
CA ILE A 85 -10.61 2.26 -6.03
C ILE A 85 -9.77 2.50 -4.78
N GLY A 86 -8.59 3.12 -4.91
CA GLY A 86 -7.71 3.42 -3.78
C GLY A 86 -8.32 4.41 -2.78
N ILE A 87 -8.95 5.48 -3.27
CA ILE A 87 -9.64 6.46 -2.44
C ILE A 87 -10.86 5.82 -1.76
N ALA A 88 -11.69 5.11 -2.53
CA ALA A 88 -12.84 4.40 -1.99
C ALA A 88 -12.42 3.38 -0.92
N ALA A 89 -11.37 2.59 -1.18
CA ALA A 89 -10.83 1.64 -0.21
C ALA A 89 -10.34 2.34 1.07
N ALA A 90 -9.63 3.47 0.96
CA ALA A 90 -9.17 4.21 2.13
C ALA A 90 -10.34 4.74 2.99
N VAL A 91 -11.36 5.31 2.35
CA VAL A 91 -12.57 5.82 3.03
C VAL A 91 -13.35 4.66 3.66
N LEU A 92 -13.59 3.58 2.92
CA LEU A 92 -14.28 2.39 3.42
C LEU A 92 -13.54 1.75 4.59
N MET A 93 -12.21 1.67 4.54
CA MET A 93 -11.39 1.18 5.65
C MET A 93 -11.45 2.11 6.86
N GLY A 94 -11.45 3.42 6.64
CA GLY A 94 -11.65 4.43 7.68
C GLY A 94 -13.01 4.30 8.38
N LEU A 95 -14.08 4.05 7.62
CA LEU A 95 -15.41 3.80 8.17
C LEU A 95 -15.48 2.45 8.88
N TYR A 96 -14.96 1.39 8.26
CA TYR A 96 -14.93 0.05 8.82
C TYR A 96 -14.22 0.02 10.19
N LEU A 97 -13.03 0.60 10.29
CA LEU A 97 -12.22 0.59 11.51
C LEU A 97 -12.78 1.45 12.65
N ASN A 98 -13.51 2.53 12.32
CA ASN A 98 -13.98 3.49 13.33
C ASN A 98 -15.46 3.35 13.68
N HIS A 99 -16.30 2.84 12.78
CA HIS A 99 -17.76 2.86 12.94
C HIS A 99 -18.41 1.47 12.95
N THR A 100 -17.64 0.38 12.81
CA THR A 100 -18.21 -0.99 12.81
C THR A 100 -17.71 -1.84 13.97
N ARG A 101 -18.56 -2.75 14.47
CA ARG A 101 -18.20 -3.72 15.52
C ARG A 101 -17.03 -4.61 15.11
N ARG A 102 -16.98 -5.04 13.86
CA ARG A 102 -15.89 -5.88 13.33
C ARG A 102 -14.55 -5.13 13.28
N GLY A 103 -14.57 -3.84 12.95
CA GLY A 103 -13.38 -2.98 13.02
C GLY A 103 -12.89 -2.75 14.44
N LEU A 104 -13.80 -2.59 15.41
CA LEU A 104 -13.43 -2.49 16.83
C LEU A 104 -12.79 -3.79 17.33
N ASN A 105 -13.34 -4.95 16.96
CA ASN A 105 -12.76 -6.26 17.25
C ASN A 105 -11.34 -6.39 16.68
N LEU A 106 -11.10 -5.91 15.46
CA LEU A 106 -9.76 -5.93 14.87
C LEU A 106 -8.76 -5.09 15.68
N ARG A 107 -9.17 -3.89 16.14
CA ARG A 107 -8.34 -3.04 17.00
C ARG A 107 -8.06 -3.69 18.35
N ALA A 108 -9.08 -4.34 18.94
CA ALA A 108 -8.93 -5.08 20.19
C ALA A 108 -7.95 -6.25 20.04
N ILE A 109 -8.04 -7.01 18.94
CA ILE A 109 -7.08 -8.09 18.62
C ILE A 109 -5.67 -7.53 18.43
N GLY A 110 -5.52 -6.35 17.81
CA GLY A 110 -4.21 -5.70 17.64
C GLY A 110 -3.59 -5.22 18.96
N GLU A 111 -4.39 -4.79 19.92
CA GLU A 111 -3.92 -4.35 21.25
C GLU A 111 -3.62 -5.53 22.16
N ASN A 112 -4.54 -6.49 22.29
CA ASN A 112 -4.37 -7.68 23.10
C ASN A 112 -5.14 -8.88 22.51
N PRO A 113 -4.46 -9.75 21.74
CA PRO A 113 -5.07 -10.94 21.18
C PRO A 113 -5.63 -11.91 22.24
N ALA A 114 -4.97 -12.04 23.40
CA ALA A 114 -5.39 -12.95 24.47
C ALA A 114 -6.70 -12.49 25.12
N ALA A 115 -6.85 -11.17 25.34
CA ALA A 115 -8.10 -10.61 25.85
C ALA A 115 -9.25 -10.75 24.85
N ALA A 116 -8.98 -10.63 23.54
CA ALA A 116 -9.97 -10.82 22.49
C ALA A 116 -10.46 -12.28 22.40
N ASP A 117 -9.56 -13.26 22.54
CA ASP A 117 -9.94 -14.69 22.59
C ASP A 117 -10.76 -15.02 23.85
N ALA A 118 -10.40 -14.43 25.01
CA ALA A 118 -11.18 -14.56 26.24
C ALA A 118 -12.60 -13.97 26.11
N ALA A 119 -12.78 -12.95 25.28
CA ALA A 119 -14.08 -12.37 24.94
C ALA A 119 -14.87 -13.19 23.89
N GLY A 120 -14.36 -14.34 23.45
CA GLY A 120 -15.02 -15.25 22.50
C GLY A 120 -14.80 -14.92 21.02
N ILE A 121 -13.86 -14.03 20.69
CA ILE A 121 -13.54 -13.69 19.30
C ILE A 121 -12.52 -14.70 18.76
N ASN A 122 -12.84 -15.36 17.64
CA ASN A 122 -11.89 -16.26 16.98
C ASN A 122 -10.74 -15.46 16.32
N VAL A 123 -9.65 -15.26 17.08
CA VAL A 123 -8.48 -14.47 16.67
C VAL A 123 -7.85 -15.01 15.38
N THR A 124 -7.71 -16.33 15.27
CA THR A 124 -7.08 -17.00 14.13
C THR A 124 -7.81 -16.68 12.83
N LEU A 125 -9.14 -16.87 12.80
CA LEU A 125 -9.96 -16.60 11.63
C LEU A 125 -9.93 -15.10 11.28
N TYR A 126 -10.01 -14.23 12.28
CA TYR A 126 -9.90 -12.79 12.07
C TYR A 126 -8.56 -12.41 11.42
N LYS A 127 -7.43 -12.95 11.89
CA LYS A 127 -6.10 -12.70 11.28
C LYS A 127 -6.06 -13.15 9.83
N TYR A 128 -6.53 -14.35 9.51
CA TYR A 128 -6.56 -14.87 8.13
C TYR A 128 -7.33 -13.95 7.18
N VAL A 129 -8.57 -13.58 7.54
CA VAL A 129 -9.42 -12.74 6.68
C VAL A 129 -8.77 -11.38 6.44
N HIS A 130 -8.24 -10.74 7.49
CA HIS A 130 -7.66 -9.40 7.35
C HIS A 130 -6.30 -9.40 6.63
N ILE A 131 -5.48 -10.45 6.78
CA ILE A 131 -4.24 -10.61 5.99
C ILE A 131 -4.57 -10.80 4.51
N LEU A 132 -5.57 -11.63 4.18
CA LEU A 132 -6.00 -11.86 2.80
C LEU A 132 -6.56 -10.59 2.15
N LEU A 133 -7.40 -9.85 2.88
CA LEU A 133 -7.94 -8.57 2.41
C LEU A 133 -6.82 -7.55 2.20
N GLY A 134 -5.92 -7.38 3.16
CA GLY A 134 -4.77 -6.48 3.05
C GLY A 134 -3.87 -6.84 1.88
N GLY A 135 -3.52 -8.11 1.73
CA GLY A 135 -2.73 -8.59 0.60
C GLY A 135 -3.44 -8.52 -0.75
N GLY A 136 -4.78 -8.55 -0.77
CA GLY A 136 -5.59 -8.24 -1.95
C GLY A 136 -5.45 -6.78 -2.37
N ILE A 137 -5.58 -5.84 -1.42
CA ILE A 137 -5.42 -4.40 -1.66
C ILE A 137 -3.98 -4.08 -2.11
N CYS A 138 -2.97 -4.68 -1.47
CA CYS A 138 -1.58 -4.55 -1.91
C CYS A 138 -1.36 -5.08 -3.33
N GLY A 139 -2.04 -6.18 -3.70
CA GLY A 139 -2.02 -6.72 -5.06
C GLY A 139 -2.61 -5.76 -6.10
N LEU A 140 -3.70 -5.06 -5.76
CA LEU A 140 -4.27 -3.99 -6.61
C LEU A 140 -3.28 -2.83 -6.78
N GLY A 141 -2.56 -2.46 -5.73
CA GLY A 141 -1.48 -1.46 -5.79
C GLY A 141 -0.34 -1.88 -6.71
N GLY A 142 0.07 -3.16 -6.69
CA GLY A 142 1.04 -3.71 -7.65
C GLY A 142 0.50 -3.67 -9.09
N GLY A 143 -0.77 -4.00 -9.28
CA GLY A 143 -1.46 -3.88 -10.57
C GLY A 143 -1.42 -2.44 -11.13
N TYR A 144 -1.63 -1.44 -10.28
CA TYR A 144 -1.49 -0.03 -10.67
C TYR A 144 -0.09 0.30 -11.20
N VAL A 145 0.97 -0.18 -10.55
CA VAL A 145 2.35 0.04 -11.01
C VAL A 145 2.56 -0.58 -12.39
N CYS A 146 2.09 -1.81 -12.61
CA CYS A 146 2.23 -2.50 -13.90
C CYS A 146 1.44 -1.83 -15.03
N PHE A 147 0.16 -1.51 -14.81
CA PHE A 147 -0.71 -0.99 -15.87
C PHE A 147 -0.55 0.51 -16.11
N VAL A 148 -0.46 1.29 -15.04
CA VAL A 148 -0.46 2.75 -15.13
C VAL A 148 0.95 3.32 -15.20
N THR A 149 1.82 2.90 -14.29
CA THR A 149 3.19 3.44 -14.21
C THR A 149 4.05 2.91 -15.35
N CYS A 150 3.99 1.60 -15.61
CA CYS A 150 4.74 0.97 -16.71
C CYS A 150 4.00 0.96 -18.04
N LYS A 151 2.81 1.57 -18.12
CA LYS A 151 1.96 1.60 -19.33
C LYS A 151 1.68 0.19 -19.92
N GLY A 152 1.63 -0.83 -19.05
CA GLY A 152 1.44 -2.22 -19.45
C GLY A 152 2.62 -2.79 -20.24
N LEU A 153 3.82 -2.25 -20.06
CA LEU A 153 5.08 -2.84 -20.52
C LEU A 153 5.75 -3.56 -19.36
N TRP A 154 6.37 -4.71 -19.65
CA TRP A 154 7.26 -5.34 -18.69
C TRP A 154 8.49 -4.45 -18.45
N VAL A 155 8.70 -4.06 -17.19
CA VAL A 155 9.88 -3.35 -16.73
C VAL A 155 10.40 -4.10 -15.52
N GLN A 156 11.66 -4.54 -15.60
CA GLN A 156 12.30 -5.24 -14.50
C GLN A 156 12.38 -4.31 -13.28
N ASN A 157 12.03 -4.84 -12.11
CA ASN A 157 11.99 -4.08 -10.86
C ASN A 157 11.12 -2.80 -10.91
N CYS A 158 9.99 -2.84 -11.61
CA CYS A 158 9.08 -1.69 -11.74
C CYS A 158 8.58 -1.08 -10.42
N VAL A 159 8.48 -1.89 -9.36
CA VAL A 159 8.05 -1.42 -8.03
C VAL A 159 9.08 -0.49 -7.40
N GLY A 160 10.37 -0.65 -7.71
CA GLY A 160 11.42 0.34 -7.40
C GLY A 160 11.47 0.81 -5.94
N GLY A 161 11.11 -0.03 -4.97
CA GLY A 161 11.08 0.33 -3.55
C GLY A 161 9.83 1.08 -3.06
N LEU A 162 8.82 1.33 -3.92
CA LEU A 162 7.54 1.94 -3.53
C LEU A 162 6.82 1.18 -2.40
N GLY A 163 7.00 -0.14 -2.33
CA GLY A 163 6.48 -0.95 -1.23
C GLY A 163 7.08 -0.58 0.13
N TRP A 164 8.38 -0.30 0.19
CA TRP A 164 9.06 0.13 1.43
C TRP A 164 8.62 1.52 1.86
N ILE A 165 8.43 2.42 0.90
CA ILE A 165 7.87 3.75 1.15
C ILE A 165 6.46 3.63 1.73
N ALA A 166 5.63 2.72 1.21
CA ALA A 166 4.29 2.48 1.75
C ALA A 166 4.32 1.99 3.21
N VAL A 167 5.24 1.09 3.56
CA VAL A 167 5.43 0.64 4.96
C VAL A 167 5.81 1.82 5.86
N ALA A 168 6.78 2.65 5.44
CA ALA A 168 7.19 3.83 6.20
C ALA A 168 6.02 4.82 6.38
N LEU A 169 5.23 5.03 5.33
CA LEU A 169 4.09 5.94 5.36
C LEU A 169 3.01 5.50 6.35
N VAL A 170 2.73 4.20 6.47
CA VAL A 170 1.76 3.68 7.45
C VAL A 170 2.20 3.98 8.89
N ILE A 171 3.50 3.90 9.16
CA ILE A 171 4.08 4.25 10.48
C ILE A 171 3.85 5.75 10.74
N PHE A 172 4.13 6.61 9.77
CA PHE A 172 3.97 8.07 9.93
C PHE A 172 2.50 8.51 9.98
N ALA A 173 1.62 7.75 9.34
CA ALA A 173 0.18 7.93 9.41
C ALA A 173 -0.42 7.50 10.77
N SER A 174 0.40 6.98 11.69
CA SER A 174 -0.02 6.44 12.99
C SER A 174 -1.17 5.44 12.84
N TRP A 175 -1.06 4.52 11.87
CA TRP A 175 -2.07 3.47 11.60
C TRP A 175 -3.49 4.01 11.28
N SER A 176 -3.62 5.30 10.92
CA SER A 176 -4.90 5.91 10.54
C SER A 176 -5.08 5.93 9.01
N PRO A 177 -6.15 5.32 8.46
CA PRO A 177 -6.40 5.30 7.01
C PRO A 177 -6.52 6.70 6.39
N TYR A 178 -7.18 7.62 7.10
CA TYR A 178 -7.35 8.99 6.61
C TYR A 178 -6.02 9.72 6.48
N ARG A 179 -5.12 9.57 7.46
CA ARG A 179 -3.78 10.18 7.39
C ARG A 179 -2.91 9.52 6.35
N ALA A 180 -3.02 8.20 6.19
CA ALA A 180 -2.29 7.48 5.14
C ALA A 180 -2.69 7.98 3.75
N MET A 181 -3.98 8.27 3.53
CA MET A 181 -4.48 8.86 2.29
C MET A 181 -3.92 10.27 2.05
N PHE A 182 -3.95 11.16 3.05
CA PHE A 182 -3.35 12.50 2.90
C PHE A 182 -1.83 12.43 2.70
N GLY A 183 -1.14 11.56 3.45
CA GLY A 183 0.29 11.36 3.34
C GLY A 183 0.71 10.86 1.97
N SER A 184 -0.06 9.94 1.37
CA SER A 184 0.26 9.41 0.04
C SER A 184 0.04 10.45 -1.06
N LEU A 185 -0.98 11.30 -0.94
CA LEU A 185 -1.21 12.42 -1.85
C LEU A 185 -0.07 13.44 -1.82
N VAL A 186 0.37 13.83 -0.61
CA VAL A 186 1.52 14.75 -0.45
C VAL A 186 2.79 14.11 -1.01
N PHE A 187 3.04 12.84 -0.71
CA PHE A 187 4.21 12.12 -1.21
C PHE A 187 4.22 12.02 -2.75
N GLY A 188 3.08 11.70 -3.35
CA GLY A 188 2.91 11.65 -4.80
C GLY A 188 3.09 13.03 -5.45
N ALA A 189 2.52 14.09 -4.87
CA ALA A 189 2.68 15.46 -5.37
C ALA A 189 4.14 15.90 -5.38
N LEU A 190 4.88 15.62 -4.30
CA LEU A 190 6.32 15.92 -4.21
C LEU A 190 7.15 15.08 -5.18
N SER A 191 6.77 13.82 -5.38
CA SER A 191 7.44 12.91 -6.30
C SER A 191 7.27 13.34 -7.76
N VAL A 192 6.16 14.00 -8.12
CA VAL A 192 5.93 14.54 -9.47
C VAL A 192 6.52 15.95 -9.65
N LEU A 193 6.74 16.67 -8.55
CA LEU A 193 7.30 18.03 -8.57
C LEU A 193 8.66 18.10 -9.28
N GLN A 194 9.47 17.04 -9.23
CA GLN A 194 10.75 16.96 -9.94
C GLN A 194 10.62 17.17 -11.46
N PHE A 195 9.48 16.83 -12.06
CA PHE A 195 9.22 17.00 -13.50
C PHE A 195 8.79 18.43 -13.86
N TYR A 196 8.24 19.16 -12.89
CA TYR A 196 7.81 20.55 -13.04
C TYR A 196 8.88 21.48 -12.47
N LYS A 197 10.09 21.46 -13.04
CA LYS A 197 11.18 22.36 -12.63
C LYS A 197 10.75 23.82 -12.92
N PRO A 198 10.45 24.66 -11.91
CA PRO A 198 10.04 26.03 -12.16
C PRO A 198 11.21 26.80 -12.78
N ALA A 199 10.91 27.71 -13.71
CA ALA A 199 11.91 28.45 -14.49
C ALA A 199 12.97 29.17 -13.63
N PHE A 200 12.63 29.53 -12.37
CA PHE A 200 13.50 30.19 -11.38
C PHE A 200 14.54 29.24 -10.73
N LEU A 201 14.31 27.93 -10.72
CA LEU A 201 15.16 26.93 -10.06
C LEU A 201 16.14 26.23 -11.02
N ARG A 202 16.40 26.82 -12.20
CA ARG A 202 17.24 26.23 -13.28
C ARG A 202 18.65 25.82 -12.84
N GLY A 203 19.23 26.46 -11.81
CA GLY A 203 20.56 26.13 -11.27
C GLY A 203 20.61 24.98 -10.25
N VAL A 204 19.47 24.49 -9.75
CA VAL A 204 19.44 23.40 -8.75
C VAL A 204 19.56 22.05 -9.45
N SER A 205 20.46 21.19 -8.94
CA SER A 205 20.71 19.86 -9.48
C SER A 205 19.50 18.94 -9.28
N ALA A 206 19.22 18.09 -10.27
CA ALA A 206 18.09 17.15 -10.24
C ALA A 206 18.05 16.23 -8.99
N PRO A 207 19.19 15.78 -8.42
CA PRO A 207 19.20 14.95 -7.21
C PRO A 207 18.59 15.62 -5.97
N ILE A 208 18.56 16.97 -5.90
CA ILE A 208 17.95 17.67 -4.77
C ILE A 208 16.43 17.50 -4.79
N PHE A 209 15.83 17.47 -5.98
CA PHE A 209 14.39 17.29 -6.14
C PHE A 209 13.95 15.85 -5.87
N THR A 210 14.79 14.85 -6.14
CA THR A 210 14.50 13.45 -5.79
C THR A 210 14.57 13.19 -4.28
N MET A 211 15.31 14.01 -3.53
CA MET A 211 15.38 13.94 -2.06
C MET A 211 14.19 14.63 -1.36
N LEU A 212 13.49 15.57 -2.03
CA LEU A 212 12.40 16.35 -1.43
C LEU A 212 11.29 15.50 -0.78
N PRO A 213 10.75 14.45 -1.42
CA PRO A 213 9.72 13.62 -0.80
C PRO A 213 10.19 13.03 0.53
N PHE A 214 11.45 12.58 0.59
CA PHE A 214 12.05 11.99 1.77
C PHE A 214 12.28 13.01 2.88
N LEU A 215 12.80 14.20 2.53
CA LEU A 215 12.99 15.30 3.46
C LEU A 215 11.66 15.76 4.08
N VAL A 216 10.61 15.88 3.27
CA VAL A 216 9.28 16.25 3.79
C VAL A 216 8.72 15.13 4.65
N THR A 217 8.87 13.84 4.29
CA THR A 217 8.44 12.75 5.17
C THR A 217 9.20 12.75 6.49
N ALA A 218 10.51 13.03 6.49
CA ALA A 218 11.31 13.13 7.70
C ALA A 218 10.86 14.32 8.57
N ALA A 219 10.59 15.47 7.98
CA ALA A 219 10.07 16.64 8.70
C ALA A 219 8.69 16.37 9.30
N VAL A 220 7.77 15.76 8.53
CA VAL A 220 6.44 15.38 9.02
C VAL A 220 6.56 14.40 10.19
N LEU A 221 7.45 13.41 10.08
CA LEU A 221 7.72 12.43 11.13
C LEU A 221 8.25 13.10 12.40
N VAL A 222 9.22 14.02 12.30
CA VAL A 222 9.75 14.76 13.45
C VAL A 222 8.62 15.55 14.13
N ILE A 223 7.80 16.25 13.35
CA ILE A 223 6.68 17.04 13.89
C ILE A 223 5.62 16.15 14.54
N THR A 224 5.25 15.02 13.92
CA THR A 224 4.26 14.11 14.49
C THR A 224 4.80 13.40 15.71
N SER A 225 6.05 12.93 15.69
CA SER A 225 6.75 12.28 16.81
C SER A 225 6.79 13.18 18.05
N VAL A 226 7.15 14.46 17.89
CA VAL A 226 7.16 15.45 18.98
C VAL A 226 5.74 15.72 19.53
N ARG A 227 4.70 15.54 18.71
CA ARG A 227 3.29 15.76 19.07
C ARG A 227 2.54 14.49 19.49
N MET A 228 3.20 13.32 19.54
CA MET A 228 2.49 12.05 19.79
C MET A 228 2.09 11.92 21.26
N SER A 229 0.80 12.14 21.53
CA SER A 229 0.09 11.67 22.72
C SER A 229 0.03 10.13 22.74
N LYS A 230 0.09 9.53 23.94
CA LYS A 230 0.16 8.08 24.24
C LYS A 230 -0.92 7.21 23.57
N GLU A 231 -1.98 7.78 23.02
CA GLU A 231 -3.12 7.05 22.44
C GLU A 231 -2.91 6.53 21.00
N ARG A 232 -1.80 6.87 20.32
CA ARG A 232 -1.64 6.62 18.87
C ARG A 232 -0.42 5.80 18.51
N VAL A 233 -0.01 4.92 19.42
CA VAL A 233 1.18 4.06 19.28
C VAL A 233 0.83 2.80 18.47
N GLN A 234 1.85 2.20 17.87
CA GLN A 234 1.77 0.89 17.22
C GLN A 234 0.98 -0.11 18.10
N PRO A 235 0.03 -0.88 17.53
CA PRO A 235 -0.69 -1.90 18.28
C PRO A 235 0.30 -2.86 18.94
N LYS A 236 0.13 -3.14 20.23
CA LYS A 236 1.10 -3.95 21.00
C LYS A 236 1.32 -5.36 20.45
N GLY A 237 0.31 -5.93 19.79
CA GLY A 237 0.39 -7.24 19.14
C GLY A 237 0.94 -7.23 17.71
N CYS A 238 1.34 -6.08 17.15
CA CYS A 238 1.91 -6.03 15.81
C CYS A 238 3.30 -6.71 15.78
N GLY A 239 3.47 -7.69 14.89
CA GLY A 239 4.75 -8.40 14.72
C GLY A 239 4.95 -9.56 15.70
N VAL A 240 4.07 -9.72 16.69
CA VAL A 240 4.14 -10.79 17.70
C VAL A 240 3.17 -11.91 17.33
N ASN A 241 3.65 -13.15 17.42
CA ASN A 241 2.79 -14.32 17.19
C ASN A 241 1.92 -14.56 18.42
N TYR A 242 0.68 -14.96 18.17
CA TYR A 242 -0.26 -15.23 19.24
C TYR A 242 -0.23 -16.72 19.55
N ASP A 243 0.09 -17.06 20.80
CA ASP A 243 -0.12 -18.39 21.34
C ASP A 243 -1.32 -18.39 22.29
N ARG A 244 -2.20 -19.39 22.14
CA ARG A 244 -3.33 -19.59 23.04
C ARG A 244 -2.89 -20.24 24.35
N GLU A 245 -1.76 -20.93 24.33
CA GLU A 245 -1.25 -21.76 25.43
C GLU A 245 -0.33 -20.99 26.39
N GLU A 246 0.24 -19.85 25.98
CA GLU A 246 1.11 -19.00 26.82
C GLU A 246 0.32 -18.00 27.71
N ARG A 247 -0.76 -18.44 28.36
CA ARG A 247 -1.52 -17.59 29.29
C ARG A 247 -0.76 -17.26 30.57
#